data_AF-A0A0C2WK01-F1
#
_entry.id   AF-A0A0C2WK01-F1
#
_cell.length_a   1.000
_cell.length_b   1.000
_cell.length_c   1.000
_cell.angle_alpha   90.00
_cell.angle_beta   90.00
_cell.angle_gamma   90.00
#
_symmetry.space_group_name_H-M   'P 1'
#
loop_
_entity.id
_entity.type
_entity.pdbx_description
1 polymer ?
#
loop_
_entity_poly.entity_id
_entity_poly.type
_entity_poly.pdbx_seq_one_letter_code
_entity_poly.pdbx_strand_id
1 'polypeptide(L)'
;MAPHMRTVTSLESSCSICWLVNDGNTIENVLQIQDTLPLLKLLGYRVHRDSNRSEFPDKFIAARSITRLYYRGSLGGLDQELNSCANLEYFLVEHFRRGLATTVERQPEVFTRLKHIGAVTLSSSEEGDVLRELEPFEGLKSLITIEISHIILPSEDEISMQKYPPNHFKPSQSVFQLLGEKHHSLSRIHVVNTSYQFTAEGGGDLWEQGQDGIWAGRAIPHLSRWDVLNGMLDSV
;
A
#
# COMPACT_ATOMS: atom_id res chain seq x y z
N MET A 1 -43.74 4.29 -12.62
CA MET A 1 -42.57 4.38 -13.54
C MET A 1 -41.50 5.18 -12.83
N ALA A 2 -40.45 4.53 -12.35
CA ALA A 2 -39.28 5.16 -11.75
C ALA A 2 -38.07 4.91 -12.68
N PRO A 3 -37.30 5.94 -13.06
CA PRO A 3 -36.21 5.80 -14.01
C PRO A 3 -34.91 5.35 -13.31
N HIS A 4 -34.27 4.36 -13.91
CA HIS A 4 -32.83 4.06 -13.85
C HIS A 4 -32.15 3.98 -12.46
N MET A 5 -32.46 2.94 -11.69
CA MET A 5 -31.44 2.28 -10.88
C MET A 5 -30.55 1.47 -11.83
N ARG A 6 -29.40 2.04 -12.21
CA ARG A 6 -28.31 1.25 -12.76
C ARG A 6 -27.70 0.48 -11.60
N THR A 7 -28.12 -0.77 -11.48
CA THR A 7 -27.37 -1.80 -10.76
C THR A 7 -25.97 -1.81 -11.35
N VAL A 8 -24.97 -1.34 -10.59
CA VAL A 8 -23.55 -1.49 -10.94
C VAL A 8 -23.23 -2.97 -10.68
N THR A 9 -23.59 -3.81 -11.63
CA THR A 9 -23.10 -5.18 -11.70
C THR A 9 -21.62 -5.13 -12.04
N SER A 10 -20.80 -5.54 -11.07
CA SER A 10 -19.51 -6.22 -11.24
C SER A 10 -19.23 -6.63 -12.69
N LEU A 11 -18.23 -6.00 -13.31
CA LEU A 11 -17.46 -6.51 -14.46
C LEU A 11 -16.42 -5.46 -14.89
N GLU A 12 -15.24 -5.48 -14.26
CA GLU A 12 -13.96 -5.24 -14.94
C GLU A 12 -12.81 -5.80 -14.08
N SER A 13 -12.92 -7.08 -13.77
CA SER A 13 -11.86 -7.96 -13.25
C SER A 13 -10.85 -8.35 -14.35
N SER A 14 -10.39 -7.40 -15.16
CA SER A 14 -9.47 -7.73 -16.28
C SER A 14 -8.43 -6.64 -16.55
N CYS A 15 -7.61 -6.32 -15.55
CA CYS A 15 -6.20 -6.02 -15.79
C CYS A 15 -5.37 -7.23 -15.35
N SER A 16 -5.54 -8.35 -16.04
CA SER A 16 -4.83 -9.62 -15.78
C SER A 16 -3.37 -9.61 -16.26
N ILE A 17 -2.84 -8.47 -16.69
CA ILE A 17 -1.49 -8.36 -17.23
C ILE A 17 -0.59 -7.72 -16.16
N CYS A 18 -0.02 -8.58 -15.32
CA CYS A 18 0.96 -8.21 -14.31
C CYS A 18 2.36 -8.33 -14.91
N TRP A 19 3.20 -7.34 -14.64
CA TRP A 19 4.60 -7.34 -15.06
C TRP A 19 5.48 -7.17 -13.83
N LEU A 20 6.41 -8.10 -13.63
CA LEU A 20 7.51 -7.90 -12.70
C LEU A 20 8.73 -7.49 -13.52
N VAL A 21 9.19 -6.26 -13.30
CA VAL A 21 10.40 -5.73 -13.93
C VAL A 21 11.47 -5.59 -12.86
N ASN A 22 12.69 -6.00 -13.16
CA ASN A 22 13.82 -5.76 -12.30
C ASN A 22 14.57 -4.47 -12.71
N ASP A 23 15.48 -4.06 -11.85
CA ASP A 23 16.42 -2.95 -12.03
C ASP A 23 17.37 -3.06 -13.23
N GLY A 24 17.50 -4.24 -13.83
CA GLY A 24 18.11 -4.42 -15.15
C GLY A 24 17.16 -4.11 -16.32
N ASN A 25 15.97 -3.56 -16.06
CA ASN A 25 14.85 -3.47 -17.01
C ASN A 25 14.48 -4.83 -17.63
N THR A 26 14.88 -5.93 -17.00
CA THR A 26 14.56 -7.28 -17.45
C THR A 26 13.25 -7.68 -16.82
N ILE A 27 12.41 -8.29 -17.63
CA ILE A 27 11.07 -8.66 -17.24
C ILE A 27 11.12 -10.09 -16.71
N GLU A 28 10.90 -10.27 -15.41
CA GLU A 28 11.09 -11.55 -14.71
C GLU A 28 9.85 -12.43 -14.73
N ASN A 29 8.67 -11.84 -14.91
CA ASN A 29 7.42 -12.59 -14.94
C ASN A 29 6.40 -11.88 -15.83
N VAL A 30 5.90 -12.58 -16.84
CA VAL A 30 4.92 -12.09 -17.81
C VAL A 30 3.97 -13.23 -18.17
N LEU A 31 2.67 -12.98 -18.09
CA LEU A 31 1.73 -13.58 -19.02
C LEU A 31 2.00 -12.95 -20.40
N GLN A 32 2.93 -13.56 -21.14
CA GLN A 32 3.56 -13.07 -22.37
C GLN A 32 2.53 -12.58 -23.41
N ILE A 33 2.26 -11.28 -23.46
CA ILE A 33 1.58 -10.65 -24.61
C ILE A 33 2.36 -9.39 -24.99
N GLN A 34 3.24 -9.51 -25.99
CA GLN A 34 4.14 -8.44 -26.44
C GLN A 34 3.41 -7.16 -26.86
N ASP A 35 2.17 -7.28 -27.33
CA ASP A 35 1.37 -6.14 -27.81
C ASP A 35 0.67 -5.33 -26.70
N THR A 36 0.84 -5.72 -25.43
CA THR A 36 0.09 -5.12 -24.30
C THR A 36 0.90 -4.12 -23.46
N LEU A 37 2.19 -3.97 -23.74
CA LEU A 37 3.07 -3.01 -23.05
C LEU A 37 2.57 -1.55 -23.07
N PRO A 38 1.96 -1.03 -24.16
CA PRO A 38 1.37 0.32 -24.15
C PRO A 38 0.15 0.46 -23.24
N LEU A 39 -0.54 -0.64 -22.93
CA LEU A 39 -1.75 -0.67 -22.09
C LEU A 39 -1.45 -0.97 -20.62
N LEU A 40 -0.17 -1.12 -20.27
CA LEU A 40 0.23 -1.46 -18.91
C LEU A 40 -0.16 -0.36 -17.93
N LYS A 41 -0.99 -0.72 -16.94
CA LYS A 41 -1.41 0.16 -15.84
C LYS A 41 -0.86 -0.25 -14.48
N LEU A 42 -0.38 -1.48 -14.35
CA LEU A 42 0.07 -2.10 -13.10
C LEU A 42 1.50 -2.61 -13.23
N LEU A 43 2.38 -2.22 -12.32
CA LEU A 43 3.78 -2.61 -12.33
C LEU A 43 4.21 -3.20 -10.99
N GLY A 44 4.90 -4.33 -11.06
CA GLY A 44 5.82 -4.78 -10.04
C GLY A 44 7.23 -4.40 -10.37
N TYR A 45 7.93 -3.79 -9.42
CA TYR A 45 9.33 -3.49 -9.60
C TYR A 45 10.16 -4.02 -8.44
N ARG A 46 11.23 -4.77 -8.76
CA ARG A 46 12.14 -5.34 -7.76
C ARG A 46 13.57 -4.89 -8.01
N VAL A 47 14.20 -4.38 -6.96
CA VAL A 47 15.62 -4.06 -6.93
C VAL A 47 16.39 -5.29 -6.45
N HIS A 48 17.37 -5.76 -7.22
CA HIS A 48 18.25 -6.86 -6.84
C HIS A 48 19.25 -6.38 -5.80
N ARG A 49 19.54 -7.23 -4.80
CA ARG A 49 20.52 -6.91 -3.74
C ARG A 49 21.92 -6.65 -4.29
N ASP A 50 22.25 -7.25 -5.43
CA ASP A 50 23.56 -7.14 -6.07
C ASP A 50 23.66 -5.98 -7.07
N SER A 51 22.56 -5.25 -7.30
CA SER A 51 22.63 -4.07 -8.12
C SER A 51 23.18 -2.91 -7.29
N ASN A 52 24.18 -2.22 -7.83
CA ASN A 52 24.63 -0.95 -7.29
C ASN A 52 23.60 0.17 -7.55
N ARG A 53 22.41 -0.15 -8.06
CA ARG A 53 21.36 0.79 -8.46
C ARG A 53 20.22 0.71 -7.47
N SER A 54 20.20 1.65 -6.53
CA SER A 54 19.02 1.91 -5.69
C SER A 54 17.99 2.78 -6.46
N GLU A 55 17.77 2.47 -7.73
CA GLU A 55 17.01 3.34 -8.64
C GLU A 55 15.53 2.98 -8.62
N PHE A 56 14.72 3.93 -8.18
CA PHE A 56 13.27 3.90 -8.34
C PHE A 56 12.92 4.05 -9.83
N PRO A 57 11.93 3.32 -10.39
CA PRO A 57 11.67 3.28 -11.83
C PRO A 57 10.87 4.49 -12.34
N ASP A 58 11.23 5.70 -11.92
CA ASP A 58 10.52 6.95 -12.20
C ASP A 58 10.34 7.19 -13.70
N LYS A 59 11.41 7.05 -14.50
CA LYS A 59 11.38 7.24 -15.96
C LYS A 59 10.50 6.22 -16.66
N PHE A 60 10.51 4.97 -16.19
CA PHE A 60 9.65 3.92 -16.75
C PHE A 60 8.18 4.21 -16.44
N ILE A 61 7.89 4.64 -15.21
CA ILE A 61 6.56 5.06 -14.79
C ILE A 61 6.08 6.26 -15.59
N ALA A 62 6.91 7.31 -15.77
CA ALA A 62 6.55 8.50 -16.55
C ALA A 62 6.32 8.19 -18.04
N ALA A 63 7.14 7.31 -18.63
CA ALA A 63 7.04 6.96 -20.04
C ALA A 63 5.81 6.10 -20.38
N ARG A 64 5.07 5.64 -19.36
CA ARG A 64 3.96 4.70 -19.49
C ARG A 64 2.74 5.20 -18.70
N SER A 65 1.56 4.69 -19.00
CA SER A 65 0.34 5.02 -18.24
C SER A 65 0.20 4.17 -16.97
N ILE A 66 1.31 3.99 -16.22
CA ILE A 66 1.29 3.23 -14.97
C ILE A 66 0.53 4.04 -13.92
N THR A 67 -0.46 3.40 -13.32
CA THR A 67 -1.31 3.97 -12.26
C THR A 67 -1.19 3.18 -10.96
N ARG A 68 -0.65 1.96 -11.01
CA ARG A 68 -0.56 1.06 -9.86
C ARG A 68 0.85 0.47 -9.78
N LEU A 69 1.52 0.64 -8.65
CA LEU A 69 2.90 0.20 -8.46
C LEU A 69 3.03 -0.61 -7.16
N TYR A 70 3.66 -1.78 -7.26
CA TYR A 70 4.24 -2.48 -6.13
C TYR A 70 5.77 -2.41 -6.24
N TYR A 71 6.41 -1.71 -5.31
CA TYR A 71 7.84 -1.47 -5.29
C TYR A 71 8.55 -2.30 -4.20
N ARG A 72 9.47 -3.15 -4.64
CA ARG A 72 10.32 -4.01 -3.82
C ARG A 72 11.76 -3.52 -3.87
N GLY A 73 12.00 -2.37 -3.25
CA GLY A 73 13.33 -1.76 -3.15
C GLY A 73 13.45 -0.88 -1.92
N SER A 74 14.62 -0.26 -1.75
CA SER A 74 14.82 0.73 -0.71
C SER A 74 14.12 2.05 -1.07
N LEU A 75 13.45 2.67 -0.11
CA LEU A 75 12.87 4.00 -0.26
C LEU A 75 13.92 5.11 -0.14
N GLY A 76 15.11 4.84 0.41
CA GLY A 76 16.16 5.87 0.58
C GLY A 76 16.69 6.46 -0.74
N GLY A 77 16.44 5.82 -1.89
CA GLY A 77 16.74 6.34 -3.22
C GLY A 77 15.67 7.28 -3.80
N LEU A 78 14.48 7.35 -3.18
CA LEU A 78 13.38 8.22 -3.62
C LEU A 78 13.64 9.71 -3.31
N ASP A 79 14.65 10.00 -2.49
CA ASP A 79 15.03 11.36 -2.12
C ASP A 79 15.61 12.17 -3.31
N GLN A 80 15.95 11.51 -4.42
CA GLN A 80 16.45 12.15 -5.64
C GLN A 80 15.30 12.34 -6.64
N GLU A 81 14.72 13.55 -6.64
CA GLU A 81 13.82 14.11 -7.66
C GLU A 81 12.85 13.10 -8.33
N LEU A 82 11.80 12.70 -7.60
CA LEU A 82 10.68 11.97 -8.19
C LEU A 82 9.86 12.89 -9.10
N ASN A 83 10.29 13.07 -10.33
CA ASN A 83 9.57 13.94 -11.27
C ASN A 83 8.30 13.30 -11.87
N SER A 84 8.01 12.02 -11.55
CA SER A 84 7.29 11.14 -12.47
C SER A 84 6.14 10.32 -11.88
N CYS A 85 5.88 10.37 -10.56
CA CYS A 85 4.78 9.60 -9.95
C CYS A 85 3.41 10.25 -10.09
N ALA A 86 3.30 11.38 -10.80
CA ALA A 86 2.07 12.18 -10.94
C ALA A 86 0.88 11.46 -11.60
N ASN A 87 1.00 10.19 -11.99
CA ASN A 87 -0.10 9.36 -12.49
C ASN A 87 -0.43 8.17 -11.57
N LEU A 88 0.36 7.93 -10.53
CA LEU A 88 0.09 6.84 -9.60
C LEU A 88 -1.17 7.13 -8.79
N GLU A 89 -2.05 6.14 -8.77
CA GLU A 89 -3.22 6.05 -7.90
C GLU A 89 -3.00 5.03 -6.77
N TYR A 90 -2.18 4.00 -7.01
CA TYR A 90 -1.85 2.96 -6.03
C TYR A 90 -0.34 2.84 -5.90
N PHE A 91 0.16 2.96 -4.68
CA PHE A 91 1.57 2.75 -4.37
C PHE A 91 1.72 1.86 -3.14
N LEU A 92 2.14 0.61 -3.38
CA LEU A 92 2.47 -0.36 -2.34
C LEU A 92 3.97 -0.56 -2.31
N VAL A 93 4.54 -0.65 -1.11
CA VAL A 93 5.95 -0.98 -0.91
C VAL A 93 6.05 -2.38 -0.30
N GLU A 94 7.19 -3.05 -0.44
CA GLU A 94 7.49 -4.24 0.34
C GLU A 94 7.40 -3.95 1.84
N HIS A 95 6.74 -4.83 2.59
CA HIS A 95 6.62 -4.75 4.05
C HIS A 95 8.01 -4.57 4.69
N PHE A 96 8.08 -3.94 5.87
CA PHE A 96 9.31 -3.64 6.62
C PHE A 96 10.19 -2.50 6.09
N ARG A 97 9.83 -1.88 4.95
CA ARG A 97 10.50 -0.67 4.49
C ARG A 97 9.94 0.55 5.22
N ARG A 98 10.67 1.02 6.23
CA ARG A 98 10.41 2.33 6.86
C ARG A 98 10.74 3.46 5.89
N GLY A 99 10.15 4.63 6.14
CA GLY A 99 10.48 5.86 5.42
C GLY A 99 9.45 6.31 4.40
N LEU A 100 8.37 5.57 4.16
CA LEU A 100 7.30 6.01 3.25
C LEU A 100 6.67 7.33 3.71
N ALA A 101 6.38 7.45 5.01
CA ALA A 101 5.88 8.68 5.62
C ALA A 101 6.87 9.84 5.39
N THR A 102 8.16 9.61 5.63
CA THR A 102 9.23 10.60 5.39
C THR A 102 9.35 10.99 3.91
N THR A 103 9.20 10.05 2.97
CA THR A 103 9.22 10.34 1.54
C THR A 103 8.02 11.22 1.14
N VAL A 104 6.82 10.91 1.65
CA VAL A 104 5.62 11.72 1.40
C VAL A 104 5.75 13.11 2.02
N GLU A 105 6.27 13.22 3.25
CA GLU A 105 6.50 14.50 3.92
C GLU A 105 7.40 15.44 3.10
N ARG A 106 8.45 14.88 2.49
CA ARG A 106 9.44 15.65 1.72
C ARG A 106 8.93 16.11 0.35
N GLN A 107 8.07 15.31 -0.30
CA GLN A 107 7.60 15.55 -1.67
C GLN A 107 6.11 15.21 -1.83
N PRO A 108 5.20 15.89 -1.09
CA PRO A 108 3.78 15.55 -1.08
C PRO A 108 3.12 15.72 -2.46
N GLU A 109 3.59 16.67 -3.28
CA GLU A 109 3.09 16.97 -4.63
C GLU A 109 3.14 15.75 -5.56
N VAL A 110 4.17 14.92 -5.40
CA VAL A 110 4.42 13.70 -6.17
C VAL A 110 3.35 12.63 -5.94
N PHE A 111 2.69 12.69 -4.79
CA PHE A 111 1.73 11.69 -4.32
C PHE A 111 0.28 12.18 -4.29
N THR A 112 0.00 13.38 -4.81
CA THR A 112 -1.31 14.06 -4.74
C THR A 112 -2.49 13.26 -5.31
N ARG A 113 -2.24 12.34 -6.24
CA ARG A 113 -3.25 11.48 -6.88
C ARG A 113 -3.37 10.09 -6.27
N LEU A 114 -2.52 9.75 -5.30
CA LEU A 114 -2.63 8.47 -4.61
C LEU A 114 -4.00 8.36 -3.95
N LYS A 115 -4.71 7.29 -4.32
CA LYS A 115 -5.94 6.82 -3.69
C LYS A 115 -5.66 5.70 -2.71
N HIS A 116 -4.60 4.94 -2.96
CA HIS A 116 -4.18 3.84 -2.11
C HIS A 116 -2.68 3.93 -1.86
N ILE A 117 -2.29 3.94 -0.60
CA ILE A 117 -0.90 3.82 -0.18
C ILE A 117 -0.73 2.65 0.77
N GLY A 118 0.37 1.92 0.67
CA GLY A 118 0.55 0.76 1.53
C GLY A 118 1.98 0.43 1.91
N ALA A 119 2.05 -0.42 2.94
CA ALA A 119 3.21 -0.78 3.75
C ALA A 119 3.67 0.27 4.78
N VAL A 120 2.74 1.06 5.32
CA VAL A 120 3.05 1.93 6.46
C VAL A 120 3.38 1.06 7.66
N THR A 121 4.66 0.97 8.01
CA THR A 121 5.12 0.19 9.15
C THR A 121 5.12 1.09 10.38
N LEU A 122 4.26 0.80 11.34
CA LEU A 122 4.18 1.57 12.58
C LEU A 122 5.24 1.09 13.58
N SER A 123 5.83 2.05 14.29
CA SER A 123 6.82 1.80 15.33
C SER A 123 6.20 1.42 16.68
N SER A 124 4.91 1.72 16.85
CA SER A 124 4.14 1.59 18.09
C SER A 124 2.64 1.48 17.77
N SER A 125 1.87 0.90 18.68
CA SER A 125 0.41 0.85 18.62
C SER A 125 -0.27 1.92 19.47
N GLU A 126 0.52 2.77 20.16
CA GLU A 126 -0.01 3.90 20.92
C GLU A 126 -0.65 4.92 19.99
N GLU A 127 -1.86 5.38 20.32
CA GLU A 127 -2.66 6.29 19.48
C GLU A 127 -1.86 7.52 19.01
N GLY A 128 -1.11 8.16 19.90
CA GLY A 128 -0.29 9.32 19.56
C GLY A 128 0.83 9.01 18.57
N ASP A 129 1.45 7.83 18.67
CA ASP A 129 2.48 7.39 17.72
C ASP A 129 1.86 7.04 16.36
N VAL A 130 0.70 6.38 16.34
CA VAL A 130 -0.02 6.06 15.09
C VAL A 130 -0.38 7.35 14.35
N LEU A 131 -0.95 8.33 15.05
CA LEU A 131 -1.32 9.61 14.46
C LEU A 131 -0.10 10.37 13.93
N ARG A 132 1.02 10.37 14.67
CA ARG A 132 2.27 11.03 14.23
C ARG A 132 2.87 10.38 12.99
N GLU A 133 2.88 9.05 12.92
CA GLU A 133 3.42 8.32 11.75
C GLU A 133 2.54 8.50 10.50
N LEU A 134 1.24 8.78 10.68
CA LEU A 134 0.29 8.98 9.59
C LEU A 134 0.10 10.46 9.18
N GLU A 135 0.53 11.40 10.01
CA GLU A 135 0.44 12.84 9.77
C GLU A 135 0.96 13.26 8.37
N PRO A 136 2.08 12.74 7.84
CA PRO A 136 2.55 13.09 6.51
C PRO A 136 1.55 12.82 5.37
N PHE A 137 0.62 11.88 5.58
CA PHE A 137 -0.37 11.53 4.56
C PHE A 137 -1.59 12.46 4.56
N GLU A 138 -1.78 13.30 5.59
CA GLU A 138 -2.93 14.22 5.71
C GLU A 138 -3.05 15.17 4.51
N GLY A 139 -1.92 15.56 3.90
CA GLY A 139 -1.90 16.40 2.70
C GLY A 139 -2.41 15.72 1.42
N LEU A 140 -2.52 14.38 1.40
CA LEU A 140 -2.87 13.60 0.22
C LEU A 140 -4.39 13.54 0.01
N LYS A 141 -4.99 14.62 -0.49
CA LYS A 141 -6.45 14.80 -0.61
C LYS A 141 -7.21 13.69 -1.37
N SER A 142 -6.54 12.92 -2.21
CA SER A 142 -7.15 11.82 -2.96
C SER A 142 -7.10 10.48 -2.24
N LEU A 143 -6.41 10.40 -1.09
CA LEU A 143 -6.11 9.14 -0.41
C LEU A 143 -7.37 8.59 0.26
N ILE A 144 -7.75 7.39 -0.17
CA ILE A 144 -8.95 6.66 0.27
C ILE A 144 -8.56 5.49 1.16
N THR A 145 -7.42 4.86 0.89
CA THR A 145 -6.96 3.66 1.59
C THR A 145 -5.52 3.80 2.05
N ILE A 146 -5.30 3.52 3.34
CA ILE A 146 -3.97 3.31 3.91
C ILE A 146 -3.84 1.84 4.31
N GLU A 147 -2.75 1.22 3.88
CA GLU A 147 -2.37 -0.10 4.38
C GLU A 147 -1.25 -0.01 5.41
N ILE A 148 -1.54 -0.55 6.59
CA ILE A 148 -0.67 -0.59 7.76
C ILE A 148 -0.10 -2.00 7.88
N SER A 149 1.23 -2.09 7.94
CA SER A 149 1.94 -3.34 8.23
C SER A 149 2.10 -3.50 9.72
N HIS A 150 1.42 -4.49 10.27
CA HIS A 150 1.56 -4.93 11.65
C HIS A 150 2.54 -6.09 11.72
N ILE A 151 3.65 -5.91 12.41
CA ILE A 151 4.67 -6.93 12.59
C ILE A 151 4.31 -7.79 13.80
N ILE A 152 3.99 -9.06 13.57
CA ILE A 152 3.77 -10.04 14.63
C ILE A 152 5.11 -10.68 14.97
N LEU A 153 5.52 -10.52 16.24
CA LEU A 153 6.66 -11.24 16.82
C LEU A 153 6.19 -12.60 17.33
N PRO A 154 6.98 -13.68 17.16
CA PRO A 154 6.67 -14.95 17.81
C PRO A 154 6.69 -14.79 19.34
N SER A 155 5.92 -15.65 20.02
CA SER A 155 5.83 -15.68 21.48
C SER A 155 7.21 -15.84 22.14
N GLU A 156 7.33 -15.34 23.37
CA GLU A 156 8.57 -15.23 24.15
C GLU A 156 9.40 -16.52 24.27
N ASP A 157 8.79 -17.69 24.05
CA ASP A 157 9.47 -18.98 24.07
C ASP A 157 10.44 -19.22 22.89
N GLU A 158 10.41 -18.40 21.83
CA GLU A 158 11.19 -18.67 20.60
C GLU A 158 12.28 -17.65 20.23
N ILE A 159 12.35 -16.43 20.80
CA ILE A 159 13.40 -15.48 20.41
C ILE A 159 13.94 -14.65 21.59
N SER A 160 15.21 -14.86 21.90
CA SER A 160 16.08 -13.97 22.68
C SER A 160 16.44 -12.70 21.89
N MET A 161 15.45 -11.87 21.53
CA MET A 161 15.69 -10.55 20.93
C MET A 161 14.90 -9.50 21.69
N GLN A 162 15.55 -8.97 22.74
CA GLN A 162 15.20 -7.70 23.35
C GLN A 162 15.12 -6.62 22.25
N LYS A 163 13.93 -6.04 22.04
CA LYS A 163 13.69 -4.58 21.81
C LYS A 163 12.33 -4.22 21.22
N TYR A 164 11.47 -5.17 20.88
CA TYR A 164 10.14 -4.83 20.38
C TYR A 164 9.09 -5.43 21.31
N PRO A 165 8.26 -4.61 21.98
CA PRO A 165 7.16 -5.16 22.76
C PRO A 165 6.26 -5.96 21.82
N PRO A 166 5.69 -7.10 22.27
CA PRO A 166 4.76 -7.95 21.51
C PRO A 166 3.39 -7.27 21.33
N ASN A 167 3.37 -5.95 21.17
CA ASN A 167 2.17 -5.15 21.15
C ASN A 167 1.40 -5.46 19.86
N HIS A 168 0.37 -6.28 20.01
CA HIS A 168 -0.71 -6.40 19.06
C HIS A 168 -1.17 -4.99 18.67
N PHE A 169 -1.02 -4.64 17.39
CA PHE A 169 -1.67 -3.48 16.81
C PHE A 169 -3.18 -3.70 16.87
N LYS A 170 -3.79 -3.15 17.92
CA LYS A 170 -5.23 -3.05 18.11
C LYS A 170 -5.58 -1.57 18.18
N PRO A 171 -5.50 -0.84 17.06
CA PRO A 171 -5.92 0.55 17.02
C PRO A 171 -7.36 0.62 17.55
N SER A 172 -7.58 1.51 18.50
CA SER A 172 -8.92 1.78 18.99
C SER A 172 -9.73 2.46 17.90
N GLN A 173 -11.05 2.33 17.99
CA GLN A 173 -11.97 3.08 17.12
C GLN A 173 -11.71 4.59 17.18
N SER A 174 -11.22 5.12 18.32
CA SER A 174 -10.83 6.54 18.46
C SER A 174 -9.72 6.94 17.49
N VAL A 175 -8.71 6.09 17.29
CA VAL A 175 -7.60 6.35 16.34
C VAL A 175 -8.15 6.54 14.94
N PHE A 176 -9.03 5.64 14.49
CA PHE A 176 -9.60 5.70 13.15
C PHE A 176 -10.56 6.86 12.95
N GLN A 177 -11.33 7.19 13.99
CA GLN A 177 -12.18 8.37 13.98
C GLN A 177 -11.35 9.64 13.78
N LEU A 178 -10.28 9.81 14.57
CA LEU A 178 -9.38 10.95 14.46
C LEU A 178 -8.70 11.00 13.08
N LEU A 179 -8.29 9.85 12.53
CA LEU A 179 -7.73 9.80 11.18
C LEU A 179 -8.74 10.25 10.11
N GLY A 180 -10.00 9.81 10.20
CA GLY A 180 -11.06 10.25 9.28
C GLY A 180 -11.40 11.74 9.41
N GLU A 181 -11.33 12.29 10.62
CA GLU A 181 -11.52 13.73 10.86
C GLU A 181 -10.42 14.58 10.23
N LYS A 182 -9.16 14.13 10.35
CA LYS A 182 -8.01 14.81 9.75
C LYS A 182 -7.89 14.56 8.24
N HIS A 183 -8.43 13.44 7.76
CA HIS A 183 -8.25 12.97 6.40
C HIS A 183 -9.60 12.69 5.73
N HIS A 184 -10.24 13.73 5.22
CA HIS A 184 -11.64 13.68 4.77
C HIS A 184 -11.96 12.67 3.65
N SER A 185 -10.95 12.28 2.87
CA SER A 185 -11.13 11.29 1.79
C SER A 185 -10.84 9.86 2.26
N LEU A 186 -10.18 9.70 3.40
CA LEU A 186 -9.80 8.40 3.94
C LEU A 186 -11.04 7.66 4.42
N SER A 187 -11.37 6.55 3.77
CA SER A 187 -12.55 5.75 4.10
C SER A 187 -12.22 4.29 4.37
N ARG A 188 -10.94 3.89 4.26
CA ARG A 188 -10.51 2.51 4.43
C ARG A 188 -9.11 2.41 5.04
N ILE A 189 -8.94 1.50 6.00
CA ILE A 189 -7.64 1.14 6.57
C ILE A 189 -7.49 -0.38 6.51
N HIS A 190 -6.47 -0.84 5.81
CA HIS A 190 -6.14 -2.25 5.67
C HIS A 190 -4.97 -2.59 6.58
N VAL A 191 -5.19 -3.42 7.59
CA VAL A 191 -4.16 -3.85 8.54
C VAL A 191 -3.67 -5.23 8.10
N VAL A 192 -2.41 -5.31 7.66
CA VAL A 192 -1.79 -6.56 7.24
C VAL A 192 -0.93 -7.12 8.35
N ASN A 193 -1.23 -8.36 8.76
CA ASN A 193 -0.46 -9.09 9.74
C ASN A 193 0.75 -9.78 9.06
N THR A 194 1.94 -9.31 9.37
CA THR A 194 3.21 -9.78 8.82
C THR A 194 4.05 -10.46 9.88
N SER A 195 4.42 -11.73 9.68
CA SER A 195 5.36 -12.42 10.56
C SER A 195 6.80 -11.98 10.28
N TYR A 196 7.58 -11.74 11.33
CA TYR A 196 9.02 -11.42 11.22
C TYR A 196 9.84 -12.53 10.54
N GLN A 197 9.36 -13.78 10.54
CA GLN A 197 10.06 -14.94 9.99
C GLN A 197 9.58 -15.41 8.59
N PHE A 198 8.82 -14.57 7.86
CA PHE A 198 8.55 -14.73 6.42
C PHE A 198 7.75 -15.97 5.95
N THR A 199 7.14 -16.77 6.83
CA THR A 199 6.46 -18.02 6.41
C THR A 199 4.94 -18.00 6.47
N ALA A 200 4.33 -17.05 7.18
CA ALA A 200 2.88 -16.94 7.25
C ALA A 200 2.46 -15.46 7.24
N GLU A 201 1.92 -15.01 6.11
CA GLU A 201 1.09 -13.80 6.08
C GLU A 201 -0.29 -14.25 6.59
N GLY A 202 -0.58 -13.87 7.84
CA GLY A 202 -1.92 -14.07 8.39
C GLY A 202 -2.92 -13.21 7.64
N GLY A 203 -4.21 -13.57 7.72
CA GLY A 203 -5.27 -12.65 7.31
C GLY A 203 -5.12 -11.28 7.98
N GLY A 204 -5.78 -10.28 7.40
CA GLY A 204 -5.73 -8.92 7.89
C GLY A 204 -7.03 -8.51 8.58
N ASP A 205 -7.08 -7.25 9.00
CA ASP A 205 -8.32 -6.56 9.32
C ASP A 205 -8.55 -5.45 8.30
N LEU A 206 -9.78 -5.32 7.84
CA LEU A 206 -10.23 -4.21 7.02
C LEU A 206 -11.18 -3.35 7.83
N TRP A 207 -10.83 -2.09 7.96
CA TRP A 207 -11.65 -1.07 8.61
C TRP A 207 -12.19 -0.12 7.56
N GLU A 208 -13.49 0.09 7.54
CA GLU A 208 -14.16 0.95 6.56
C GLU A 208 -15.06 1.95 7.27
N GLN A 209 -15.09 3.18 6.75
CA GLN A 209 -15.96 4.23 7.24
C GLN A 209 -17.35 4.11 6.60
N GLY A 210 -18.38 3.99 7.42
CA GLY A 210 -19.77 4.02 7.01
C GLY A 210 -20.23 5.41 6.54
N GLN A 211 -21.41 5.48 5.95
CA GLN A 211 -22.03 6.75 5.52
C GLN A 211 -22.36 7.68 6.68
N ASP A 212 -22.50 7.13 7.89
CA ASP A 212 -22.68 7.82 9.15
C ASP A 212 -21.37 8.31 9.78
N GLY A 213 -20.23 8.08 9.10
CA GLY A 213 -18.90 8.42 9.57
C GLY A 213 -18.33 7.43 10.59
N ILE A 214 -19.05 6.35 10.92
CA ILE A 214 -18.64 5.35 11.90
C ILE A 214 -17.72 4.32 11.25
N TRP A 215 -16.58 4.06 11.88
CA TRP A 215 -15.65 3.01 11.45
C TRP A 215 -16.07 1.63 11.94
N ALA A 216 -16.09 0.65 11.04
CA ALA A 216 -16.34 -0.75 11.34
C ALA A 216 -15.21 -1.63 10.82
N GLY A 217 -14.73 -2.54 11.66
CA GLY A 217 -13.65 -3.48 11.35
C GLY A 217 -14.16 -4.89 11.12
N ARG A 218 -13.52 -5.61 10.20
CA ARG A 218 -13.76 -7.05 9.98
C ARG A 218 -12.45 -7.75 9.62
N ALA A 219 -12.32 -9.01 10.03
CA ALA A 219 -11.24 -9.85 9.57
C ALA A 219 -11.42 -10.17 8.07
N ILE A 220 -10.32 -10.19 7.32
CA ILE A 220 -10.29 -10.58 5.91
C ILE A 220 -9.25 -11.68 5.67
N PRO A 221 -9.43 -12.53 4.64
CA PRO A 221 -8.41 -13.51 4.27
C PRO A 221 -7.12 -12.81 3.89
N HIS A 222 -6.03 -13.59 3.86
CA HIS A 222 -4.77 -13.09 3.33
C HIS A 222 -4.94 -12.70 1.86
N LEU A 223 -4.55 -11.47 1.53
CA LEU A 223 -4.48 -10.95 0.17
C LEU A 223 -3.02 -10.65 -0.17
N SER A 224 -2.55 -11.20 -1.29
CA SER A 224 -1.23 -10.85 -1.78
C SER A 224 -1.21 -9.38 -2.23
N ARG A 225 -0.01 -8.80 -2.36
CA ARG A 225 0.16 -7.45 -2.94
C ARG A 225 -0.47 -7.32 -4.32
N TRP A 226 -0.48 -8.40 -5.09
CA TRP A 226 -1.13 -8.43 -6.39
C TRP A 226 -2.63 -8.37 -6.28
N ASP A 227 -3.22 -9.11 -5.34
CA ASP A 227 -4.66 -9.09 -5.10
C ASP A 227 -5.11 -7.69 -4.72
N VAL A 228 -4.37 -7.03 -3.81
CA VAL A 228 -4.64 -5.65 -3.40
C VAL A 228 -4.55 -4.68 -4.59
N LEU A 229 -3.47 -4.73 -5.38
CA LEU A 229 -3.32 -3.89 -6.57
C LEU A 229 -4.38 -4.15 -7.63
N ASN A 230 -4.96 -5.35 -7.68
CA ASN A 230 -6.05 -5.70 -8.60
C ASN A 230 -7.44 -5.34 -8.05
N GLY A 231 -7.52 -4.74 -6.86
CA GLY A 231 -8.79 -4.29 -6.28
C GLY A 231 -9.55 -5.37 -5.49
N MET A 232 -8.90 -6.49 -5.13
CA MET A 232 -9.57 -7.56 -4.38
C MET A 232 -10.08 -7.12 -3.01
N LEU A 233 -9.57 -6.02 -2.45
CA LEU A 233 -10.12 -5.41 -1.23
C LEU A 233 -11.60 -5.02 -1.36
N ASP A 234 -12.09 -4.71 -2.56
CA ASP A 234 -13.50 -4.37 -2.80
C ASP A 234 -14.40 -5.61 -2.88
N SER A 235 -13.81 -6.80 -2.93
CA SER A 235 -14.52 -8.08 -3.15
C SER A 235 -14.49 -9.03 -1.96
N VAL A 236 -13.65 -8.75 -0.94
CA VAL A 236 -13.58 -9.55 0.29
C VAL A 236 -14.70 -9.22 1.25
#